data_AF-A0A7C4FQ06-F1
#
_entry.id   AF-A0A7C4FQ06-F1
#
_cell.length_a   1.000
_cell.length_b   1.000
_cell.length_c   1.000
_cell.angle_alpha   90.00
_cell.angle_beta   90.00
_cell.angle_gamma   90.00
#
_symmetry.space_group_name_H-M   'P 1'
#
loop_
_entity.id
_entity.type
_entity.pdbx_description
1 polymer ?
#
loop_
_entity_poly.entity_id
_entity_poly.type
_entity_poly.pdbx_seq_one_letter_code
_entity_poly.pdbx_strand_id
1 'polypeptide(L)'
;CRKYGLTYTTNVDQTLGMNRDDFIKKIEEKGYDEAFQPFIDHYLILVEQLKNEPQYGVVYDLINEAFDHPHEKYNPAIKRMIKAIREKDKEHLIYVEPMETWGALETIHLVEPTGDPLTLQSFHDYNFRLRGDDRWPTINRDFSTMYERFLPAIKYMIDHGTVMHCGEFGGFETFNNPCIYTMLGDFLRIFDQFGMHFHYYANRMTVRSRADGSLEESLVNVMFRKYFKAGYFNLYYPKGNGLMRDE
;
A
#
# COMPACT_ATOMS: atom_id res chain seq x y z
N CYS A 1 10.10 -5.36 13.49
CA CYS A 1 9.77 -6.22 12.34
C CYS A 1 10.72 -7.42 12.24
N ARG A 2 12.02 -7.21 11.99
CA ARG A 2 13.04 -8.27 11.83
C ARG A 2 12.99 -9.42 12.86
N LYS A 3 12.99 -9.10 14.16
CA LYS A 3 12.94 -10.12 15.25
C LYS A 3 11.79 -11.12 15.09
N TYR A 4 10.69 -10.73 14.45
CA TYR A 4 9.47 -11.52 14.30
C TYR A 4 9.24 -12.00 12.87
N GLY A 5 10.22 -11.88 11.98
CA GLY A 5 10.08 -12.27 10.57
C GLY A 5 9.07 -11.42 9.80
N LEU A 6 8.80 -10.20 10.26
CA LEU A 6 7.90 -9.26 9.57
C LEU A 6 8.70 -8.39 8.61
N THR A 7 8.12 -8.14 7.44
CA THR A 7 8.57 -7.11 6.50
C THR A 7 8.42 -5.72 7.12
N TYR A 8 9.38 -4.85 6.85
CA TYR A 8 9.35 -3.44 7.21
C TYR A 8 9.19 -2.60 5.94
N THR A 9 8.13 -1.81 5.88
CA THR A 9 7.87 -0.89 4.77
C THR A 9 8.20 0.52 5.21
N THR A 10 9.13 1.18 4.51
CA THR A 10 9.35 2.63 4.68
C THR A 10 8.37 3.37 3.79
N ASN A 11 7.71 4.39 4.30
CA ASN A 11 6.77 5.20 3.53
C ASN A 11 6.96 6.66 4.00
N VAL A 12 7.13 7.58 3.04
CA VAL A 12 7.29 9.02 3.32
C VAL A 12 6.11 9.78 2.75
N ASP A 13 5.69 10.85 3.42
CA ASP A 13 4.62 11.70 2.92
C ASP A 13 5.03 12.42 1.61
N GLN A 14 4.04 12.82 0.81
CA GLN A 14 4.23 13.53 -0.47
C GLN A 14 5.04 14.84 -0.42
N THR A 15 5.33 15.37 0.77
CA THR A 15 6.11 16.59 0.94
C THR A 15 7.43 16.37 1.68
N LEU A 16 7.73 15.13 2.06
CA LEU A 16 8.89 14.76 2.89
C LEU A 16 8.98 15.63 4.16
N GLY A 17 7.82 15.85 4.80
CA GLY A 17 7.69 16.65 6.02
C GLY A 17 7.71 18.17 5.82
N MET A 18 7.77 18.68 4.60
CA MET A 18 7.58 20.11 4.31
C MET A 18 6.12 20.52 4.48
N ASN A 19 5.86 21.82 4.66
CA ASN A 19 4.49 22.30 4.50
C ASN A 19 4.07 22.16 3.02
N ARG A 20 2.82 21.76 2.76
CA ARG A 20 2.29 21.58 1.41
C ARG A 20 2.42 22.84 0.54
N ASP A 21 2.11 24.01 1.08
CA ASP A 21 2.20 25.28 0.34
C ASP A 21 3.65 25.63 -0.01
N ASP A 22 4.59 25.33 0.90
CA ASP A 22 6.03 25.51 0.65
C ASP A 22 6.55 24.53 -0.40
N PHE A 23 6.05 23.29 -0.42
CA PHE A 23 6.40 22.30 -1.44
C PHE A 23 5.93 22.74 -2.84
N ILE A 24 4.67 23.16 -2.95
CA ILE A 24 4.10 23.68 -4.20
C ILE A 24 4.90 24.89 -4.67
N LYS A 25 5.15 25.85 -3.78
CA LYS A 25 5.97 27.04 -4.08
C LYS A 25 7.38 26.65 -4.55
N LYS A 26 8.01 25.65 -3.95
CA LYS A 26 9.32 25.17 -4.39
C LYS A 26 9.27 24.59 -5.80
N ILE A 27 8.23 23.83 -6.14
CA ILE A 27 8.03 23.33 -7.52
C ILE A 27 7.90 24.52 -8.50
N GLU A 28 7.13 25.55 -8.15
CA GLU A 28 6.94 26.74 -8.99
C GLU A 28 8.24 27.55 -9.17
N GLU A 29 9.03 27.73 -8.11
CA GLU A 29 10.23 28.56 -8.12
C GLU A 29 11.48 27.85 -8.67
N LYS A 30 11.61 26.55 -8.41
CA LYS A 30 12.82 25.76 -8.69
C LYS A 30 12.63 24.67 -9.75
N GLY A 31 11.37 24.38 -10.07
CA GLY A 31 11.02 23.25 -10.92
C GLY A 31 10.95 21.94 -10.15
N TYR A 32 10.22 21.00 -10.75
CA TYR A 32 9.90 19.71 -10.14
C TYR A 32 11.14 18.87 -9.83
N ASP A 33 12.15 18.87 -10.69
CA ASP A 33 13.35 18.04 -10.50
C ASP A 33 14.15 18.46 -9.25
N GLU A 34 14.32 19.77 -9.01
CA GLU A 34 14.99 20.28 -7.81
C GLU A 34 14.13 20.08 -6.55
N ALA A 35 12.80 20.19 -6.68
CA ALA A 35 11.87 19.87 -5.60
C ALA A 35 11.88 18.38 -5.23
N PHE A 36 12.10 17.49 -6.19
CA PHE A 36 12.07 16.04 -6.04
C PHE A 36 13.40 15.44 -5.55
N GLN A 37 14.53 16.09 -5.81
CA GLN A 37 15.86 15.58 -5.41
C GLN A 37 15.97 15.15 -3.93
N PRO A 38 15.39 15.88 -2.95
CA PRO A 38 15.41 15.46 -1.55
C PRO A 38 14.80 14.07 -1.28
N PHE A 39 13.80 13.64 -2.06
CA PHE A 39 13.25 12.29 -1.93
C PHE A 39 14.29 11.23 -2.32
N ILE A 40 15.01 11.45 -3.41
CA ILE A 40 16.10 10.56 -3.85
C ILE A 40 17.16 10.50 -2.75
N ASP A 41 17.62 11.65 -2.25
CA ASP A 41 18.65 11.73 -1.23
C ASP A 41 18.24 10.99 0.06
N HIS A 42 16.97 11.17 0.49
CA HIS A 42 16.41 10.47 1.64
C HIS A 42 16.48 8.95 1.47
N TYR A 43 16.02 8.43 0.33
CA TYR A 43 16.03 6.99 0.10
C TYR A 43 17.43 6.41 -0.07
N LEU A 44 18.38 7.16 -0.62
CA LEU A 44 19.77 6.70 -0.67
C LEU A 44 20.38 6.56 0.74
N ILE A 45 19.97 7.39 1.70
CA ILE A 45 20.36 7.22 3.11
C ILE A 45 19.74 5.94 3.70
N LEU A 46 18.43 5.71 3.47
CA LEU A 46 17.75 4.50 3.95
C LEU A 46 18.35 3.23 3.34
N VAL A 47 18.65 3.25 2.05
CA VAL A 47 19.25 2.12 1.34
C VAL A 47 20.61 1.74 1.94
N GLU A 48 21.46 2.70 2.29
CA GLU A 48 22.74 2.37 2.95
C GLU A 48 22.55 1.69 4.31
N GLN A 49 21.43 1.98 5.00
CA GLN A 49 21.10 1.35 6.28
C GLN A 49 20.46 -0.04 6.12
N LEU A 50 19.67 -0.24 5.05
CA LEU A 50 18.74 -1.36 4.93
C LEU A 50 19.11 -2.40 3.87
N LYS A 51 19.99 -2.08 2.90
CA LYS A 51 20.33 -2.99 1.78
C LYS A 51 20.88 -4.37 2.14
N ASN A 52 21.35 -4.55 3.38
CA ASN A 52 21.88 -5.83 3.88
C ASN A 52 20.83 -6.65 4.66
N GLU A 53 19.60 -6.15 4.76
CA GLU A 53 18.49 -6.95 5.28
C GLU A 53 18.10 -8.04 4.26
N PRO A 54 17.43 -9.13 4.70
CA PRO A 54 16.94 -10.15 3.78
C PRO A 54 15.97 -9.55 2.76
N GLN A 55 15.91 -10.10 1.55
CA GLN A 55 15.04 -9.62 0.47
C GLN A 55 13.57 -9.39 0.89
N TYR A 56 13.01 -10.28 1.72
CA TYR A 56 11.64 -10.16 2.23
C TYR A 56 11.48 -9.15 3.39
N GLY A 57 12.60 -8.69 3.94
CA GLY A 57 12.68 -7.93 5.17
C GLY A 57 12.34 -6.45 5.00
N VAL A 58 12.54 -5.89 3.81
CA VAL A 58 12.35 -4.46 3.53
C VAL A 58 11.60 -4.24 2.23
N VAL A 59 10.71 -3.24 2.24
CA VAL A 59 10.07 -2.66 1.07
C VAL A 59 10.21 -1.14 1.13
N TYR A 60 10.57 -0.51 0.02
CA TYR A 60 10.63 0.95 -0.09
C TYR A 60 9.36 1.46 -0.77
N ASP A 61 8.43 2.05 -0.02
CA ASP A 61 7.21 2.64 -0.55
C ASP A 61 7.36 4.15 -0.76
N LEU A 62 7.65 4.52 -2.00
CA LEU A 62 8.45 5.70 -2.29
C LEU A 62 7.82 7.01 -1.83
N ILE A 63 6.54 7.23 -2.12
CA ILE A 63 5.83 8.47 -1.80
C ILE A 63 4.37 8.14 -1.54
N ASN A 64 3.93 8.36 -0.30
CA ASN A 64 2.55 8.22 0.14
C ASN A 64 1.66 9.31 -0.43
N GLU A 65 0.52 8.91 -0.98
CA GLU A 65 -0.56 9.80 -1.38
C GLU A 65 -0.06 11.01 -2.19
N ALA A 66 0.61 10.73 -3.32
CA ALA A 66 1.27 11.71 -4.17
C ALA A 66 0.30 12.66 -4.93
N PHE A 67 -0.57 13.35 -4.19
CA PHE A 67 -1.65 14.19 -4.67
C PHE A 67 -1.14 15.41 -5.44
N ASP A 68 -0.10 16.08 -4.95
CA ASP A 68 0.46 17.28 -5.57
C ASP A 68 1.55 17.01 -6.61
N HIS A 69 1.60 15.77 -7.12
CA HIS A 69 2.61 15.34 -8.09
C HIS A 69 1.99 15.09 -9.47
N PRO A 70 2.14 16.02 -10.45
CA PRO A 70 1.63 15.82 -11.80
C PRO A 70 2.26 14.60 -12.47
N HIS A 71 1.45 13.74 -13.09
CA HIS A 71 1.88 12.46 -13.63
C HIS A 71 2.97 12.59 -14.72
N GLU A 72 2.95 13.66 -15.53
CA GLU A 72 3.97 13.90 -16.57
C GLU A 72 5.35 14.21 -15.98
N LYS A 73 5.40 14.59 -14.70
CA LYS A 73 6.64 14.85 -13.95
C LYS A 73 6.98 13.73 -12.99
N TYR A 74 5.97 13.15 -12.34
CA TYR A 74 6.13 12.10 -11.34
C TYR A 74 6.64 10.79 -11.95
N ASN A 75 6.04 10.30 -13.04
CA ASN A 75 6.45 9.07 -13.70
C ASN A 75 7.96 9.06 -14.06
N PRO A 76 8.51 10.07 -14.77
CA PRO A 76 9.94 10.10 -15.05
C PRO A 76 10.78 10.29 -13.77
N ALA A 77 10.31 11.05 -12.78
CA ALA A 77 11.05 11.26 -11.53
C ALA A 77 11.19 9.96 -10.69
N ILE A 78 10.11 9.18 -10.57
CA ILE A 78 10.11 7.88 -9.92
C ILE A 78 11.05 6.91 -10.63
N LYS A 79 11.05 6.86 -11.97
CA LYS A 79 12.00 6.03 -12.73
C LYS A 79 13.46 6.39 -12.43
N ARG A 80 13.78 7.69 -12.31
CA ARG A 80 15.13 8.14 -11.90
C ARG A 80 15.47 7.73 -10.47
N MET A 81 14.52 7.85 -9.56
CA MET A 81 14.69 7.47 -8.15
C MET A 81 14.91 5.96 -8.00
N ILE A 82 14.10 5.14 -8.67
CA ILE A 82 14.27 3.68 -8.73
C ILE A 82 15.65 3.33 -9.27
N LYS A 83 16.09 3.97 -10.36
CA LYS A 83 17.44 3.76 -10.90
C LYS A 83 18.52 4.06 -9.86
N ALA A 84 18.42 5.18 -9.15
CA ALA A 84 19.38 5.57 -8.12
C ALA A 84 19.40 4.58 -6.93
N ILE A 85 18.23 4.14 -6.47
CA ILE A 85 18.12 3.08 -5.44
C ILE A 85 18.78 1.80 -5.94
N ARG A 86 18.45 1.38 -7.16
CA ARG A 86 18.98 0.15 -7.77
C ARG A 86 20.49 0.21 -7.96
N GLU A 87 21.15 1.36 -8.05
CA GLU A 87 22.63 1.41 -8.05
C GLU A 87 23.25 0.85 -6.76
N LYS A 88 22.49 0.83 -5.66
CA LYS A 88 22.96 0.39 -4.33
C LYS A 88 22.23 -0.84 -3.79
N ASP A 89 20.99 -1.07 -4.19
CA ASP A 89 20.14 -2.16 -3.70
C ASP A 89 19.37 -2.83 -4.85
N LYS A 90 19.76 -4.07 -5.17
CA LYS A 90 19.24 -4.83 -6.31
C LYS A 90 18.08 -5.77 -5.94
N GLU A 91 17.75 -5.91 -4.66
CA GLU A 91 16.98 -7.07 -4.19
C GLU A 91 15.62 -6.69 -3.60
N HIS A 92 15.54 -5.57 -2.88
CA HIS A 92 14.33 -5.20 -2.16
C HIS A 92 13.23 -4.66 -3.09
N LEU A 93 11.98 -4.97 -2.77
CA LEU A 93 10.82 -4.45 -3.49
C LEU A 93 10.70 -2.94 -3.31
N ILE A 94 10.21 -2.30 -4.37
CA ILE A 94 9.84 -0.88 -4.37
C ILE A 94 8.34 -0.78 -4.64
N TYR A 95 7.62 -0.04 -3.82
CA TYR A 95 6.23 0.31 -4.05
C TYR A 95 6.13 1.74 -4.57
N VAL A 96 5.25 1.92 -5.55
CA VAL A 96 4.92 3.22 -6.14
C VAL A 96 3.42 3.39 -6.07
N GLU A 97 2.98 4.55 -5.60
CA GLU A 97 1.55 4.86 -5.49
C GLU A 97 1.04 5.68 -6.69
N PRO A 98 -0.26 5.57 -7.04
CA PRO A 98 -0.92 6.50 -7.93
C PRO A 98 -0.77 7.95 -7.48
N MET A 99 -0.48 8.82 -8.44
CA MET A 99 -0.32 10.26 -8.25
C MET A 99 -1.57 11.04 -8.65
N GLU A 100 -1.59 12.34 -8.38
CA GLU A 100 -2.77 13.23 -8.59
C GLU A 100 -4.00 12.78 -7.81
N THR A 101 -3.77 11.99 -6.77
CA THR A 101 -4.76 11.42 -5.88
C THR A 101 -4.08 11.05 -4.56
N TRP A 102 -4.87 10.63 -3.59
CA TRP A 102 -4.40 10.12 -2.31
C TRP A 102 -4.05 8.63 -2.42
N GLY A 103 -3.18 8.26 -3.36
CA GLY A 103 -2.81 6.87 -3.66
C GLY A 103 -3.96 6.00 -4.19
N ALA A 104 -5.09 6.59 -4.58
CA ALA A 104 -6.31 5.85 -4.91
C ALA A 104 -6.38 5.34 -6.36
N LEU A 105 -7.25 4.36 -6.62
CA LEU A 105 -7.38 3.69 -7.92
C LEU A 105 -7.87 4.59 -9.07
N GLU A 106 -8.47 5.74 -8.78
CA GLU A 106 -9.03 6.64 -9.78
C GLU A 106 -8.01 7.06 -10.85
N THR A 107 -6.75 7.23 -10.47
CA THR A 107 -5.67 7.69 -11.37
C THR A 107 -4.69 6.59 -11.74
N ILE A 108 -4.99 5.31 -11.47
CA ILE A 108 -4.07 4.19 -11.80
C ILE A 108 -3.71 4.14 -13.30
N HIS A 109 -4.61 4.63 -14.16
CA HIS A 109 -4.41 4.72 -15.60
C HIS A 109 -3.36 5.77 -16.04
N LEU A 110 -2.97 6.68 -15.14
CA LEU A 110 -1.89 7.65 -15.35
C LEU A 110 -0.52 7.09 -14.95
N VAL A 111 -0.48 5.96 -14.25
CA VAL A 111 0.75 5.36 -13.76
C VAL A 111 1.44 4.57 -14.87
N GLU A 112 2.68 4.93 -15.17
CA GLU A 112 3.47 4.20 -16.14
C GLU A 112 4.21 3.00 -15.50
N PRO A 113 4.36 1.87 -16.20
CA PRO A 113 5.29 0.83 -15.79
C PRO A 113 6.70 1.41 -15.59
N THR A 114 7.35 1.05 -14.48
CA THR A 114 8.67 1.58 -14.13
C THR A 114 9.80 0.93 -14.92
N GLY A 115 9.57 -0.29 -15.43
CA GLY A 115 10.57 -1.11 -16.12
C GLY A 115 11.50 -1.88 -15.16
N ASP A 116 11.32 -1.75 -13.85
CA ASP A 116 12.05 -2.52 -12.84
C ASP A 116 11.22 -3.75 -12.43
N PRO A 117 11.79 -4.98 -12.50
CA PRO A 117 11.05 -6.21 -12.23
C PRO A 117 10.69 -6.42 -10.74
N LEU A 118 11.25 -5.59 -9.86
CA LEU A 118 11.01 -5.62 -8.41
C LEU A 118 10.29 -4.35 -7.94
N THR A 119 9.53 -3.72 -8.84
CA THR A 119 8.64 -2.61 -8.52
C THR A 119 7.19 -3.03 -8.68
N LEU A 120 6.36 -2.72 -7.68
CA LEU A 120 4.93 -3.01 -7.67
C LEU A 120 4.15 -1.72 -7.46
N GLN A 121 2.92 -1.66 -7.99
CA GLN A 121 2.01 -0.55 -7.70
C GLN A 121 1.26 -0.81 -6.39
N SER A 122 1.25 0.20 -5.52
CA SER A 122 0.55 0.22 -4.24
C SER A 122 -0.61 1.21 -4.32
N PHE A 123 -1.80 0.87 -3.86
CA PHE A 123 -2.93 1.80 -3.85
C PHE A 123 -3.72 1.76 -2.54
N HIS A 124 -4.47 2.82 -2.28
CA HIS A 124 -5.33 2.95 -1.10
C HIS A 124 -6.81 2.83 -1.48
N ASP A 125 -7.61 2.19 -0.63
CA ASP A 125 -9.06 2.20 -0.75
C ASP A 125 -9.77 2.42 0.60
N TYR A 126 -10.32 3.62 0.74
CA TYR A 126 -11.15 4.02 1.86
C TYR A 126 -12.62 4.27 1.48
N ASN A 127 -13.04 3.83 0.30
CA ASN A 127 -14.41 4.03 -0.18
C ASN A 127 -15.35 3.00 0.41
N PHE A 128 -14.83 1.83 0.79
CA PHE A 128 -15.56 0.82 1.57
C PHE A 128 -15.08 0.82 3.00
N ARG A 129 -15.62 1.78 3.77
CA ARG A 129 -15.46 1.86 5.22
C ARG A 129 -16.81 1.84 5.91
N LEU A 130 -16.81 1.32 7.13
CA LEU A 130 -17.87 1.51 8.11
C LEU A 130 -17.57 2.77 8.92
N ARG A 131 -18.59 3.53 9.29
CA ARG A 131 -18.54 4.65 10.24
C ARG A 131 -19.72 4.54 11.19
N GLY A 132 -19.49 4.65 12.49
CA GLY A 132 -20.57 4.59 13.49
C GLY A 132 -21.45 3.34 13.35
N ASP A 133 -22.74 3.54 13.05
CA ASP A 133 -23.74 2.50 12.88
C ASP A 133 -23.93 2.04 11.43
N ASP A 134 -23.00 2.38 10.52
CA ASP A 134 -22.99 1.90 9.14
C ASP A 134 -23.19 0.38 9.06
N ARG A 135 -23.84 -0.03 7.96
CA ARG A 135 -24.11 -1.44 7.64
C ARG A 135 -23.35 -1.84 6.39
N TRP A 136 -22.99 -3.12 6.34
CA TRP A 136 -22.48 -3.78 5.16
C TRP A 136 -23.00 -5.22 5.08
N PRO A 137 -23.50 -5.67 3.91
CA PRO A 137 -23.80 -4.88 2.71
C PRO A 137 -25.06 -4.00 2.90
N THR A 138 -25.33 -3.15 1.93
CA THR A 138 -26.58 -2.38 1.76
C THR A 138 -27.12 -2.56 0.35
N ILE A 139 -28.32 -2.03 0.06
CA ILE A 139 -28.88 -2.06 -1.31
C ILE A 139 -28.04 -1.29 -2.33
N ASN A 140 -27.26 -0.28 -1.89
CA ASN A 140 -26.48 0.60 -2.77
C ASN A 140 -24.99 0.26 -2.77
N ARG A 141 -24.52 -0.57 -1.83
CA ARG A 141 -23.10 -0.84 -1.59
C ARG A 141 -22.96 -2.27 -1.09
N ASP A 142 -22.30 -3.10 -1.88
CA ASP A 142 -22.08 -4.52 -1.63
C ASP A 142 -20.75 -4.97 -2.29
N PHE A 143 -20.49 -6.28 -2.26
CA PHE A 143 -19.35 -6.89 -2.94
C PHE A 143 -19.28 -6.52 -4.43
N SER A 144 -20.41 -6.46 -5.13
CA SER A 144 -20.45 -6.17 -6.58
C SER A 144 -19.92 -4.76 -6.85
N THR A 145 -20.38 -3.77 -6.08
CA THR A 145 -19.87 -2.39 -6.19
C THR A 145 -18.40 -2.27 -5.80
N MET A 146 -17.93 -3.08 -4.84
CA MET A 146 -16.51 -3.16 -4.47
C MET A 146 -15.67 -3.72 -5.60
N TYR A 147 -16.14 -4.81 -6.20
CA TYR A 147 -15.47 -5.46 -7.32
C TYR A 147 -15.38 -4.53 -8.54
N GLU A 148 -16.46 -3.82 -8.88
CA GLU A 148 -16.48 -2.84 -9.96
C GLU A 148 -15.43 -1.74 -9.78
N ARG A 149 -15.29 -1.23 -8.55
CA ARG A 149 -14.30 -0.20 -8.23
C ARG A 149 -12.86 -0.71 -8.39
N PHE A 150 -12.62 -2.01 -8.20
CA PHE A 150 -11.30 -2.62 -8.34
C PHE A 150 -10.96 -3.01 -9.78
N LEU A 151 -11.91 -2.90 -10.74
CA LEU A 151 -11.67 -3.22 -12.14
C LEU A 151 -10.48 -2.46 -12.77
N PRO A 152 -10.24 -1.17 -12.49
CA PRO A 152 -9.05 -0.48 -12.99
C PRO A 152 -7.74 -1.12 -12.53
N ALA A 153 -7.65 -1.56 -11.27
CA ALA A 153 -6.50 -2.26 -10.72
C ALA A 153 -6.29 -3.62 -11.43
N ILE A 154 -7.39 -4.37 -11.59
CA ILE A 154 -7.39 -5.67 -12.28
C ILE A 154 -6.95 -5.51 -13.72
N LYS A 155 -7.47 -4.50 -14.42
CA LYS A 155 -7.04 -4.18 -15.78
C LYS A 155 -5.56 -3.83 -15.83
N TYR A 156 -5.06 -3.01 -14.91
CA TYR A 156 -3.63 -2.65 -14.84
C TYR A 156 -2.74 -3.88 -14.67
N MET A 157 -3.10 -4.79 -13.74
CA MET A 157 -2.39 -6.06 -13.54
C MET A 157 -2.32 -6.90 -14.82
N ILE A 158 -3.43 -7.00 -15.56
CA ILE A 158 -3.53 -7.77 -16.81
C ILE A 158 -2.69 -7.11 -17.91
N ASP A 159 -2.86 -5.81 -18.13
CA ASP A 159 -2.20 -5.07 -19.21
C ASP A 159 -0.67 -5.08 -19.07
N HIS A 160 -0.17 -5.14 -17.83
CA HIS A 160 1.26 -5.03 -17.53
C HIS A 160 1.90 -6.30 -16.97
N GLY A 161 1.12 -7.38 -16.81
CA GLY A 161 1.64 -8.65 -16.28
C GLY A 161 2.25 -8.52 -14.89
N THR A 162 1.61 -7.73 -14.01
CA THR A 162 2.11 -7.42 -12.66
C THR A 162 1.09 -7.80 -11.59
N VAL A 163 1.53 -7.81 -10.33
CA VAL A 163 0.65 -7.86 -9.15
C VAL A 163 0.54 -6.48 -8.54
N MET A 164 -0.52 -6.25 -7.76
CA MET A 164 -0.73 -5.00 -7.04
C MET A 164 -0.80 -5.21 -5.54
N HIS A 165 -0.56 -4.13 -4.83
CA HIS A 165 -0.60 -4.04 -3.39
C HIS A 165 -1.68 -3.04 -2.97
N CYS A 166 -2.50 -3.38 -1.98
CA CYS A 166 -3.39 -2.42 -1.34
C CYS A 166 -2.73 -1.92 -0.05
N GLY A 167 -2.06 -0.77 -0.11
CA GLY A 167 -1.26 -0.21 0.98
C GLY A 167 -2.06 0.29 2.16
N GLU A 168 -3.28 0.75 1.91
CA GLU A 168 -4.16 1.17 2.98
C GLU A 168 -5.61 0.88 2.63
N PHE A 169 -6.29 0.17 3.53
CA PHE A 169 -7.73 -0.02 3.51
C PHE A 169 -8.23 -0.28 4.93
N GLY A 170 -9.53 -0.10 5.17
CA GLY A 170 -10.13 -0.55 6.42
C GLY A 170 -11.43 0.13 6.83
N GLY A 171 -12.12 -0.53 7.79
CA GLY A 171 -13.33 -0.04 8.41
C GLY A 171 -13.01 0.77 9.66
N PHE A 172 -12.97 2.10 9.52
CA PHE A 172 -12.72 2.97 10.66
C PHE A 172 -13.85 2.92 11.71
N GLU A 173 -13.54 3.36 12.93
CA GLU A 173 -14.50 3.73 14.00
C GLU A 173 -15.53 2.67 14.43
N THR A 174 -15.29 1.40 14.13
CA THR A 174 -16.28 0.34 14.34
C THR A 174 -15.76 -0.81 15.20
N PHE A 175 -15.20 -0.45 16.36
CA PHE A 175 -14.53 -1.36 17.30
C PHE A 175 -15.30 -2.68 17.53
N ASN A 176 -16.63 -2.60 17.64
CA ASN A 176 -17.53 -3.74 17.87
C ASN A 176 -18.61 -3.94 16.80
N ASN A 177 -18.48 -3.35 15.60
CA ASN A 177 -19.51 -3.52 14.56
C ASN A 177 -19.34 -4.89 13.87
N PRO A 178 -20.32 -5.82 13.95
CA PRO A 178 -20.20 -7.14 13.34
C PRO A 178 -20.17 -7.12 11.80
N CYS A 179 -20.62 -6.03 11.15
CA CYS A 179 -20.50 -5.88 9.70
C CYS A 179 -19.05 -5.97 9.20
N ILE A 180 -18.06 -5.76 10.08
CA ILE A 180 -16.64 -5.89 9.75
C ILE A 180 -16.29 -7.29 9.22
N TYR A 181 -16.97 -8.34 9.69
CA TYR A 181 -16.71 -9.71 9.22
C TYR A 181 -17.02 -9.86 7.74
N THR A 182 -18.19 -9.35 7.32
CA THR A 182 -18.61 -9.42 5.92
C THR A 182 -17.79 -8.47 5.07
N MET A 183 -17.61 -7.22 5.49
CA MET A 183 -16.89 -6.22 4.70
C MET A 183 -15.41 -6.58 4.49
N LEU A 184 -14.70 -6.99 5.55
CA LEU A 184 -13.31 -7.44 5.38
C LEU A 184 -13.25 -8.76 4.63
N GLY A 185 -14.24 -9.66 4.80
CA GLY A 185 -14.33 -10.87 4.00
C GLY A 185 -14.41 -10.59 2.50
N ASP A 186 -15.17 -9.56 2.11
CA ASP A 186 -15.30 -9.11 0.73
C ASP A 186 -13.98 -8.54 0.17
N PHE A 187 -13.29 -7.69 0.93
CA PHE A 187 -11.95 -7.21 0.57
C PHE A 187 -10.95 -8.37 0.39
N LEU A 188 -10.85 -9.23 1.40
CA LEU A 188 -9.91 -10.36 1.42
C LEU A 188 -10.19 -11.34 0.28
N ARG A 189 -11.46 -11.51 -0.11
CA ARG A 189 -11.83 -12.31 -1.27
C ARG A 189 -11.28 -11.73 -2.57
N ILE A 190 -11.36 -10.41 -2.77
CA ILE A 190 -10.77 -9.76 -3.95
C ILE A 190 -9.25 -9.94 -3.92
N PHE A 191 -8.61 -9.68 -2.78
CA PHE A 191 -7.16 -9.81 -2.64
C PHE A 191 -6.68 -11.23 -2.93
N ASP A 192 -7.33 -12.25 -2.38
CA ASP A 192 -7.01 -13.66 -2.63
C ASP A 192 -7.23 -14.04 -4.10
N GLN A 193 -8.33 -13.57 -4.71
CA GLN A 193 -8.70 -13.92 -6.09
C GLN A 193 -7.65 -13.43 -7.10
N PHE A 194 -7.01 -12.28 -6.84
CA PHE A 194 -6.06 -11.66 -7.75
C PHE A 194 -4.62 -11.69 -7.28
N GLY A 195 -4.34 -12.32 -6.14
CA GLY A 195 -2.99 -12.37 -5.56
C GLY A 195 -2.47 -11.00 -5.13
N MET A 196 -3.36 -10.10 -4.67
CA MET A 196 -2.96 -8.79 -4.16
C MET A 196 -2.52 -8.89 -2.71
N HIS A 197 -1.33 -8.39 -2.40
CA HIS A 197 -0.92 -8.21 -1.01
C HIS A 197 -1.58 -6.96 -0.42
N PHE A 198 -1.63 -6.84 0.90
CA PHE A 198 -2.32 -5.71 1.55
C PHE A 198 -1.68 -5.30 2.87
N HIS A 199 -1.93 -4.06 3.27
CA HIS A 199 -1.74 -3.58 4.64
C HIS A 199 -3.05 -2.96 5.15
N TYR A 200 -3.53 -3.49 6.28
CA TYR A 200 -4.71 -2.93 6.94
C TYR A 200 -4.30 -1.65 7.68
N TYR A 201 -5.00 -0.55 7.40
CA TYR A 201 -4.75 0.69 8.11
C TYR A 201 -5.39 0.65 9.50
N ALA A 202 -4.57 0.37 10.50
CA ALA A 202 -5.02 0.12 11.87
C ALA A 202 -5.44 1.39 12.64
N ASN A 203 -4.85 2.55 12.31
CA ASN A 203 -4.92 3.78 13.11
C ASN A 203 -4.84 3.47 14.63
N ARG A 204 -5.71 4.07 15.45
CA ARG A 204 -5.82 3.85 16.91
C ARG A 204 -7.00 2.94 17.32
N MET A 205 -7.69 2.28 16.39
CA MET A 205 -9.00 1.66 16.66
C MET A 205 -9.03 0.13 16.52
N THR A 206 -7.89 -0.53 16.37
CA THR A 206 -7.80 -2.00 16.41
C THR A 206 -7.58 -2.54 17.82
N VAL A 207 -6.98 -1.74 18.71
CA VAL A 207 -6.73 -2.08 20.11
C VAL A 207 -6.95 -0.83 20.96
N ARG A 208 -7.61 -0.97 22.12
CA ARG A 208 -7.75 0.11 23.11
C ARG A 208 -7.30 -0.34 24.50
N SER A 209 -6.73 0.58 25.27
CA SER A 209 -6.42 0.34 26.68
C SER A 209 -7.68 0.52 27.53
N ARG A 210 -7.90 -0.40 28.48
CA ARG A 210 -8.92 -0.29 29.52
C ARG A 210 -8.39 0.49 30.72
N ALA A 211 -9.30 0.87 31.61
CA ALA A 211 -8.97 1.62 32.84
C ALA A 211 -8.01 0.87 33.77
N ASP A 212 -7.98 -0.47 33.72
CA ASP A 212 -7.08 -1.32 34.48
C ASP A 212 -5.71 -1.55 33.79
N GLY A 213 -5.48 -0.90 32.64
CA GLY A 213 -4.27 -1.09 31.84
C GLY A 213 -4.27 -2.31 30.93
N SER A 214 -5.31 -3.15 30.96
CA SER A 214 -5.45 -4.27 30.02
C SER A 214 -5.79 -3.79 28.60
N LEU A 215 -5.47 -4.59 27.59
CA LEU A 215 -5.81 -4.31 26.20
C LEU A 215 -7.11 -5.00 25.80
N GLU A 216 -7.93 -4.30 25.03
CA GLU A 216 -9.09 -4.82 24.34
C GLU A 216 -8.86 -4.74 22.84
N GLU A 217 -9.15 -5.81 22.14
CA GLU A 217 -9.05 -5.87 20.68
C GLU A 217 -10.41 -5.65 20.03
N SER A 218 -10.40 -5.02 18.85
CA SER A 218 -11.60 -4.89 18.02
C SER A 218 -11.93 -6.18 17.26
N LEU A 219 -13.13 -6.22 16.68
CA LEU A 219 -13.54 -7.32 15.80
C LEU A 219 -12.69 -7.46 14.52
N VAL A 220 -11.91 -6.44 14.15
CA VAL A 220 -10.92 -6.52 13.05
C VAL A 220 -9.87 -7.59 13.35
N ASN A 221 -9.28 -7.58 14.55
CA ASN A 221 -8.28 -8.58 14.95
C ASN A 221 -8.86 -9.99 14.98
N VAL A 222 -10.13 -10.11 15.41
CA VAL A 222 -10.85 -11.39 15.38
C VAL A 222 -11.04 -11.88 13.94
N MET A 223 -11.39 -10.99 13.01
CA MET A 223 -11.53 -11.32 11.60
C MET A 223 -10.21 -11.75 10.96
N PHE A 224 -9.10 -11.03 11.19
CA PHE A 224 -7.79 -11.43 10.68
C PHE A 224 -7.35 -12.80 11.23
N ARG A 225 -7.56 -13.08 12.52
CA ARG A 225 -7.29 -14.41 13.08
C ARG A 225 -8.12 -15.50 12.41
N LYS A 226 -9.41 -15.23 12.11
CA LYS A 226 -10.26 -16.17 11.37
C LYS A 226 -9.73 -16.41 9.96
N TYR A 227 -9.38 -15.33 9.25
CA TYR A 227 -8.83 -15.38 7.90
C TYR A 227 -7.55 -16.22 7.82
N PHE A 228 -6.54 -15.91 8.64
CA PHE A 228 -5.29 -16.66 8.64
C PHE A 228 -5.48 -18.12 9.09
N LYS A 229 -6.37 -18.39 10.06
CA LYS A 229 -6.69 -19.75 10.49
C LYS A 229 -7.38 -20.58 9.40
N ALA A 230 -8.08 -19.94 8.46
CA ALA A 230 -8.72 -20.63 7.34
C ALA A 230 -7.70 -21.23 6.35
N GLY A 231 -6.46 -20.75 6.35
CA GLY A 231 -5.37 -21.31 5.53
C GLY A 231 -5.44 -20.97 4.04
N TYR A 232 -6.25 -19.97 3.65
CA TYR A 232 -6.36 -19.52 2.26
C TYR A 232 -5.32 -18.44 1.90
N PHE A 233 -4.69 -17.82 2.89
CA PHE A 233 -3.67 -16.79 2.66
C PHE A 233 -2.56 -17.32 1.75
N ASN A 234 -2.28 -16.58 0.67
CA ASN A 234 -1.30 -16.91 -0.36
C ASN A 234 -1.55 -18.20 -1.17
N LEU A 235 -2.70 -18.87 -1.02
CA LEU A 235 -2.97 -20.13 -1.72
C LEU A 235 -2.95 -19.99 -3.24
N TYR A 236 -3.43 -18.85 -3.74
CA TYR A 236 -3.56 -18.55 -5.17
C TYR A 236 -2.44 -17.64 -5.70
N TYR A 237 -1.44 -17.33 -4.87
CA TYR A 237 -0.33 -16.52 -5.30
C TYR A 237 0.53 -17.35 -6.27
N PRO A 238 1.05 -16.73 -7.35
CA PRO A 238 1.95 -17.42 -8.25
C PRO A 238 3.12 -18.01 -7.46
N LYS A 239 3.23 -19.33 -7.43
CA LYS A 239 4.42 -19.99 -6.89
C LYS A 239 5.55 -19.65 -7.84
N GLY A 240 6.44 -18.75 -7.43
CA GLY A 240 7.55 -18.31 -8.28
C GLY A 240 8.30 -19.52 -8.82
N ASN A 241 8.65 -19.48 -10.11
CA ASN A 241 9.47 -20.49 -10.78
C ASN A 241 10.92 -20.51 -10.22
N GLY A 242 11.10 -20.93 -8.96
CA GLY A 242 12.41 -21.21 -8.37
C GLY A 242 13.02 -20.14 -7.45
N LEU A 243 12.26 -19.17 -6.94
CA LEU A 243 12.77 -18.19 -5.95
C LEU A 243 12.57 -18.60 -4.48
N MET A 244 11.75 -19.61 -4.23
CA MET A 244 11.76 -20.33 -2.95
C MET A 244 12.50 -21.64 -3.23
N ARG A 245 13.81 -21.65 -2.99
CA ARG A 245 14.52 -22.91 -2.84
C ARG A 245 13.97 -23.51 -1.55
N ASP A 246 13.30 -24.65 -1.67
CA ASP A 246 13.02 -25.51 -0.52
C ASP A 246 14.39 -25.88 0.08
N GLU A 247 14.75 -25.25 1.21
CA GLU A 247 15.73 -25.75 2.16
C GLU A 247 15.02 -26.58 3.23
#